data_AF-A0A1G1KD97-F1
#
_entry.id   AF-A0A1G1KD97-F1
#
_cell.length_a   1.000
_cell.length_b   1.000
_cell.length_c   1.000
_cell.angle_alpha   90.00
_cell.angle_beta   90.00
_cell.angle_gamma   90.00
#
_symmetry.space_group_name_H-M   'P 1'
#
loop_
_entity.id
_entity.type
_entity.pdbx_description
1 polymer ?
#
loop_
_entity_poly.entity_id
_entity_poly.type
_entity_poly.pdbx_seq_one_letter_code
_entity_poly.pdbx_strand_id
1 'polypeptide(L)'
;MRVRAALSAVLLTPFLVLTAAPADAAPADVELIPPGHYAEVALREIQRAKTSIHLIMYLIALPPTKTNSVVRQLLDALVSAKARGVAVQVVLDENVDWSKDRESGFHTVSGKNDLAAQYLQARGVPVAFDDATMFTHAKTLVIDERTTLLGSTNWSETALTQNVETNALIRSANFARELLQSLAAVARHAPATTEGGVPVPWAFLGNPALLGRLVAGRDVRVLDLYLLLLQRFDGNPEGKVAIHDETIREALGLGKFPTWQLSLRLALRRLEQKYGLIVSSTRSRDRTIWLKVPGRPAEPYQVSPEATVRVPPEYWTWGWHRTLTLRGKVMYLLGQHYAAISPEAPVWFRSLQWLADAHGISAAFAQHGVRELRRQNLMDVQADVLAPGQYHQRDANRYILRALYDPAVVAEQLAALEARHGRKTVQQAAAYAALVYEDHDVGAIERLIMLETQYGPAIVRAAVRKIGAMHGSNPKRTIAYLISTIEGMGRGE
;
A
#
# COMPACT_ATOMS: atom_id res chain seq x y z
N MET A 1 -53.73 21.36 84.36
CA MET A 1 -52.36 21.92 84.28
C MET A 1 -51.63 21.20 83.14
N ARG A 2 -51.13 21.93 82.14
CA ARG A 2 -50.60 21.38 80.87
C ARG A 2 -49.29 20.62 81.08
N VAL A 3 -49.19 19.39 80.57
CA VAL A 3 -47.92 18.65 80.39
C VAL A 3 -47.63 18.55 78.90
N ARG A 4 -46.46 19.04 78.48
CA ARG A 4 -45.92 18.90 77.12
C ARG A 4 -45.32 17.49 76.99
N ALA A 5 -45.70 16.75 75.94
CA ALA A 5 -44.98 15.55 75.52
C ALA A 5 -44.28 15.85 74.18
N ALA A 6 -42.96 15.65 74.15
CA ALA A 6 -42.11 15.85 72.99
C ALA A 6 -42.30 14.68 72.00
N LEU A 7 -42.47 15.00 70.71
CA LEU A 7 -42.36 14.03 69.62
C LEU A 7 -40.87 13.81 69.29
N SER A 8 -40.39 12.58 69.43
CA SER A 8 -39.13 12.12 68.84
C SER A 8 -39.40 11.56 67.44
N ALA A 9 -38.80 12.17 66.43
CA ALA A 9 -38.82 11.69 65.05
C ALA A 9 -37.87 10.49 64.90
N VAL A 10 -38.40 9.35 64.42
CA VAL A 10 -37.60 8.19 64.01
C VAL A 10 -37.24 8.37 62.54
N LEU A 11 -35.96 8.60 62.25
CA LEU A 11 -35.41 8.60 60.90
C LEU A 11 -35.16 7.15 60.46
N LEU A 12 -35.91 6.68 59.45
CA LEU A 12 -35.66 5.44 58.74
C LEU A 12 -34.62 5.71 57.63
N THR A 13 -33.39 5.25 57.83
CA THR A 13 -32.37 5.21 56.77
C THR A 13 -32.59 3.99 55.88
N PRO A 14 -32.74 4.14 54.55
CA PRO A 14 -32.82 2.99 53.66
C PRO A 14 -31.44 2.36 53.52
N PHE A 15 -31.34 1.07 53.85
CA PHE A 15 -30.16 0.26 53.55
C PHE A 15 -30.14 -0.02 52.04
N LEU A 16 -29.31 0.72 51.30
CA LEU A 16 -29.02 0.41 49.90
C LEU A 16 -28.12 -0.84 49.89
N VAL A 17 -28.71 -2.01 49.59
CA VAL A 17 -27.94 -3.21 49.26
C VAL A 17 -27.38 -3.01 47.85
N LEU A 18 -26.13 -2.55 47.76
CA LEU A 18 -25.38 -2.60 46.52
C LEU A 18 -25.12 -4.09 46.21
N THR A 19 -25.93 -4.69 45.34
CA THR A 19 -25.53 -5.94 44.70
C THR A 19 -24.37 -5.60 43.77
N ALA A 20 -23.14 -5.86 44.22
CA ALA A 20 -22.00 -5.90 43.30
C ALA A 20 -22.37 -6.93 42.22
N ALA A 21 -22.51 -6.48 40.97
CA ALA A 21 -22.63 -7.42 39.86
C ALA A 21 -21.43 -8.37 39.97
N PRO A 22 -21.62 -9.70 39.87
CA PRO A 22 -20.49 -10.60 39.84
C PRO A 22 -19.59 -10.13 38.71
N ALA A 23 -18.32 -9.82 39.02
CA ALA A 23 -17.31 -9.74 37.99
C ALA A 23 -17.22 -11.15 37.42
N ASP A 24 -17.79 -11.37 36.22
CA ASP A 24 -17.69 -12.63 35.49
C ASP A 24 -16.23 -12.84 35.07
N ALA A 25 -15.39 -13.24 36.03
CA ALA A 25 -14.05 -13.70 35.77
C ALA A 25 -14.14 -15.15 35.29
N ALA A 26 -14.29 -15.34 33.97
CA ALA A 26 -14.19 -16.67 33.38
C ALA A 26 -12.80 -17.26 33.69
N PRO A 27 -12.70 -18.53 34.11
CA PRO A 27 -11.41 -19.16 34.36
C PRO A 27 -10.56 -19.15 33.08
N ALA A 28 -9.30 -18.77 33.21
CA ALA A 28 -8.34 -18.73 32.13
C ALA A 28 -6.99 -19.29 32.61
N ASP A 29 -6.39 -20.15 31.82
CA ASP A 29 -4.98 -20.52 31.98
C ASP A 29 -4.14 -19.40 31.36
N VAL A 30 -3.35 -18.72 32.19
CA VAL A 30 -2.57 -17.55 31.80
C VAL A 30 -1.10 -17.81 32.08
N GLU A 31 -0.30 -17.71 31.03
CA GLU A 31 1.14 -17.94 31.05
C GLU A 31 1.83 -16.63 30.67
N LEU A 32 2.72 -16.13 31.54
CA LEU A 32 3.57 -14.99 31.19
C LEU A 32 4.55 -15.42 30.11
N ILE A 33 4.64 -14.66 29.03
CA ILE A 33 5.67 -14.88 28.01
C ILE A 33 6.91 -14.09 28.44
N PRO A 34 8.06 -14.75 28.69
CA PRO A 34 9.27 -14.06 29.08
C PRO A 34 9.74 -13.07 28.00
N PRO A 35 10.38 -11.94 28.37
CA PRO A 35 10.95 -11.01 27.40
C PRO A 35 11.84 -11.72 26.38
N GLY A 36 11.70 -11.38 25.10
CA GLY A 36 12.44 -12.01 24.00
C GLY A 36 11.87 -13.33 23.47
N HIS A 37 10.87 -13.94 24.13
CA HIS A 37 10.30 -15.23 23.68
C HIS A 37 8.97 -15.11 22.91
N TYR A 38 8.45 -13.90 22.71
CA TYR A 38 7.18 -13.70 22.00
C TYR A 38 7.15 -14.34 20.61
N ALA A 39 8.19 -14.12 19.79
CA ALA A 39 8.22 -14.63 18.42
C ALA A 39 8.17 -16.17 18.36
N GLU A 40 8.91 -16.83 19.25
CA GLU A 40 8.95 -18.29 19.37
C GLU A 40 7.56 -18.84 19.72
N VAL A 41 6.91 -18.25 20.73
CA VAL A 41 5.57 -18.66 21.18
C VAL A 41 4.55 -18.40 20.08
N ALA A 42 4.53 -17.21 19.47
CA ALA A 42 3.62 -16.87 18.39
C ALA A 42 3.76 -17.84 17.21
N LEU A 43 4.99 -18.11 16.76
CA LEU A 43 5.26 -19.04 15.68
C LEU A 43 4.74 -20.44 15.98
N ARG A 44 5.03 -20.95 17.19
CA ARG A 44 4.58 -22.27 17.65
C ARG A 44 3.06 -22.38 17.66
N GLU A 45 2.36 -21.39 18.19
CA GLU A 45 0.89 -21.42 18.26
C GLU A 45 0.26 -21.29 16.85
N ILE A 46 0.80 -20.43 15.96
CA ILE A 46 0.34 -20.31 14.56
C ILE A 46 0.52 -21.63 13.79
N GLN A 47 1.65 -22.31 13.98
CA GLN A 47 1.91 -23.60 13.35
C GLN A 47 0.95 -24.69 13.81
N ARG A 48 0.46 -24.61 15.06
CA ARG A 48 -0.48 -25.57 15.66
C ARG A 48 -1.95 -25.26 15.38
N ALA A 49 -2.26 -24.06 14.88
CA ALA A 49 -3.62 -23.63 14.57
C ALA A 49 -4.34 -24.60 13.63
N LYS A 50 -5.61 -24.88 13.93
CA LYS A 50 -6.43 -25.87 13.22
C LYS A 50 -7.64 -25.26 12.51
N THR A 51 -8.28 -24.26 13.08
CA THR A 51 -9.57 -23.72 12.61
C THR A 51 -9.48 -22.25 12.23
N SER A 52 -8.91 -21.40 13.07
CA SER A 52 -8.90 -19.95 12.82
C SER A 52 -7.69 -19.23 13.40
N ILE A 53 -7.31 -18.13 12.76
CA ILE A 53 -6.32 -17.17 13.24
C ILE A 53 -6.85 -15.77 12.98
N HIS A 54 -6.97 -14.97 14.03
CA HIS A 54 -7.27 -13.55 13.95
C HIS A 54 -6.08 -12.76 14.50
N LEU A 55 -5.41 -12.02 13.62
CA LEU A 55 -4.33 -11.11 13.98
C LEU A 55 -4.84 -9.68 13.90
N ILE A 56 -4.66 -8.92 14.97
CA ILE A 56 -4.94 -7.48 15.00
C ILE A 56 -3.66 -6.82 15.50
N MET A 57 -3.07 -6.00 14.64
CA MET A 57 -1.71 -5.53 14.85
C MET A 57 -1.56 -4.05 14.51
N TYR A 58 -1.12 -3.29 15.51
CA TYR A 58 -0.78 -1.88 15.34
C TYR A 58 0.35 -1.68 14.31
N LEU A 59 1.41 -2.49 14.38
CA LEU A 59 2.54 -2.36 13.47
C LEU A 59 3.14 -3.73 13.13
N ILE A 60 3.19 -4.01 11.83
CA ILE A 60 4.02 -5.04 11.20
C ILE A 60 5.02 -4.32 10.28
N ALA A 61 6.20 -4.05 10.81
CA ALA A 61 7.29 -3.46 10.05
C ALA A 61 8.05 -4.55 9.29
N LEU A 62 7.49 -5.00 8.15
CA LEU A 62 8.14 -5.98 7.29
C LEU A 62 9.40 -5.37 6.66
N PRO A 63 10.61 -5.85 6.99
CA PRO A 63 11.81 -5.32 6.37
C PRO A 63 11.83 -5.75 4.90
N PRO A 64 11.87 -4.81 3.96
CA PRO A 64 11.77 -5.13 2.55
C PRO A 64 12.94 -6.00 2.08
N THR A 65 14.14 -5.87 2.67
CA THR A 65 15.39 -6.55 2.26
C THR A 65 15.76 -7.81 3.04
N LYS A 66 15.21 -8.02 4.25
CA LYS A 66 15.59 -9.15 5.09
C LYS A 66 14.60 -10.30 4.93
N THR A 67 14.87 -11.15 3.95
CA THR A 67 14.07 -12.35 3.65
C THR A 67 14.06 -13.39 4.77
N ASN A 68 15.05 -13.38 5.67
CA ASN A 68 15.09 -14.26 6.86
C ASN A 68 14.76 -13.53 8.18
N SER A 69 14.15 -12.34 8.14
CA SER A 69 13.75 -11.63 9.37
C SER A 69 12.71 -12.41 10.17
N VAL A 70 12.69 -12.20 11.50
CA VAL A 70 11.71 -12.84 12.39
C VAL A 70 10.28 -12.43 12.01
N VAL A 71 10.10 -11.17 11.60
CA VAL A 71 8.82 -10.66 11.08
C VAL A 71 8.36 -11.47 9.87
N ARG A 72 9.26 -11.72 8.91
CA ARG A 72 8.96 -12.49 7.71
C ARG A 72 8.57 -13.94 8.04
N GLN A 73 9.24 -14.58 9.01
CA GLN A 73 8.90 -15.92 9.46
C GLN A 73 7.48 -16.00 10.06
N LEU A 74 7.07 -14.99 10.84
CA LEU A 74 5.70 -14.91 11.37
C LEU A 74 4.66 -14.75 10.25
N LEU A 75 4.93 -13.89 9.25
CA LEU A 75 4.04 -13.75 8.08
C LEU A 75 3.96 -15.05 7.26
N ASP A 76 5.08 -15.73 7.04
CA ASP A 76 5.13 -17.01 6.32
C ASP A 76 4.35 -18.11 7.06
N ALA A 77 4.33 -18.07 8.40
CA ALA A 77 3.54 -18.98 9.21
C ALA A 77 2.02 -18.76 9.02
N LEU A 78 1.58 -17.49 8.92
CA LEU A 78 0.18 -17.16 8.59
C LEU A 78 -0.21 -17.64 7.20
N VAL A 79 0.66 -17.40 6.20
CA VAL A 79 0.46 -17.90 4.83
C VAL A 79 0.36 -19.42 4.81
N SER A 80 1.27 -20.09 5.52
CA SER A 80 1.26 -21.56 5.64
C SER A 80 -0.02 -22.06 6.32
N ALA A 81 -0.53 -21.35 7.34
CA ALA A 81 -1.79 -21.69 7.98
C ALA A 81 -2.98 -21.56 7.00
N LYS A 82 -3.03 -20.47 6.24
CA LYS A 82 -4.04 -20.28 5.19
C LYS A 82 -3.98 -21.40 4.14
N ALA A 83 -2.78 -21.78 3.70
CA ALA A 83 -2.59 -22.87 2.75
C ALA A 83 -3.03 -24.24 3.30
N ARG A 84 -2.96 -24.45 4.63
CA ARG A 84 -3.54 -25.63 5.31
C ARG A 84 -5.07 -25.60 5.43
N GLY A 85 -5.73 -24.52 4.99
CA GLY A 85 -7.18 -24.35 5.10
C GLY A 85 -7.66 -23.66 6.39
N VAL A 86 -6.74 -23.18 7.23
CA VAL A 86 -7.10 -22.41 8.44
C VAL A 86 -7.70 -21.06 8.02
N ALA A 87 -8.79 -20.63 8.66
CA ALA A 87 -9.39 -19.33 8.42
C ALA A 87 -8.51 -18.22 9.02
N VAL A 88 -7.73 -17.53 8.19
CA VAL A 88 -6.84 -16.44 8.62
C VAL A 88 -7.48 -15.09 8.29
N GLN A 89 -7.51 -14.19 9.27
CA GLN A 89 -7.90 -12.79 9.10
C GLN A 89 -6.87 -11.88 9.78
N VAL A 90 -6.42 -10.85 9.06
CA VAL A 90 -5.48 -9.84 9.58
C VAL A 90 -6.11 -8.46 9.52
N VAL A 91 -6.05 -7.71 10.62
CA VAL A 91 -6.45 -6.30 10.70
C VAL A 91 -5.25 -5.47 11.13
N LEU A 92 -4.95 -4.41 10.37
CA LEU A 92 -3.78 -3.56 10.55
C LEU A 92 -4.20 -2.12 10.82
N ASP A 93 -3.46 -1.44 11.70
CA ASP A 93 -3.69 -0.02 11.98
C ASP A 93 -3.18 0.87 10.84
N GLU A 94 -3.98 1.82 10.38
CA GLU A 94 -3.68 2.72 9.25
C GLU A 94 -2.95 4.00 9.70
N ASN A 95 -3.08 4.39 10.98
CA ASN A 95 -2.77 5.72 11.52
C ASN A 95 -1.29 5.95 11.90
N VAL A 96 -0.90 7.19 12.20
CA VAL A 96 0.41 7.58 12.77
C VAL A 96 0.27 8.07 14.21
N ASP A 97 1.11 7.57 15.13
CA ASP A 97 1.35 7.99 16.53
C ASP A 97 0.64 9.27 17.08
N TRP A 98 -0.07 9.15 18.22
CA TRP A 98 -0.80 10.22 18.93
C TRP A 98 0.09 11.33 19.55
N SER A 99 1.41 11.14 19.59
CA SER A 99 2.30 11.92 20.46
C SER A 99 2.56 13.37 20.03
N LYS A 100 2.04 13.83 18.87
CA LYS A 100 2.24 15.21 18.39
C LYS A 100 1.00 16.01 17.98
N ASP A 101 -0.20 15.44 18.02
CA ASP A 101 -1.37 16.01 17.30
C ASP A 101 -2.65 16.24 18.13
N ARG A 102 -2.55 16.40 19.46
CA ARG A 102 -3.74 16.69 20.30
C ARG A 102 -4.49 17.98 19.94
N GLU A 103 -3.83 18.96 19.33
CA GLU A 103 -4.45 20.24 18.94
C GLU A 103 -4.89 20.32 17.48
N SER A 104 -4.57 19.32 16.65
CA SER A 104 -4.58 19.49 15.19
C SER A 104 -5.76 18.84 14.46
N GLY A 105 -6.40 17.83 15.06
CA GLY A 105 -7.59 17.18 14.51
C GLY A 105 -7.37 16.39 13.22
N PHE A 106 -6.13 16.14 12.80
CA PHE A 106 -5.80 15.37 11.60
C PHE A 106 -5.34 13.96 11.95
N HIS A 107 -5.84 13.00 11.16
CA HIS A 107 -5.35 11.64 11.14
C HIS A 107 -4.66 11.36 9.79
N THR A 108 -3.38 11.01 9.83
CA THR A 108 -2.57 10.70 8.64
C THR A 108 -2.43 9.19 8.48
N VAL A 109 -2.61 8.70 7.25
CA VAL A 109 -2.28 7.33 6.85
C VAL A 109 -0.76 7.20 6.74
N SER A 110 -0.14 6.34 7.55
CA SER A 110 1.33 6.24 7.63
C SER A 110 1.95 5.35 6.55
N GLY A 111 1.16 4.47 5.93
CA GLY A 111 1.65 3.38 5.10
C GLY A 111 2.58 2.39 5.82
N LYS A 112 2.67 2.44 7.16
CA LYS A 112 3.62 1.65 7.97
C LYS A 112 3.40 0.14 7.87
N ASN A 113 2.18 -0.25 7.51
CA ASN A 113 1.72 -1.63 7.41
C ASN A 113 1.54 -2.10 5.95
N ASP A 114 1.71 -1.21 4.96
CA ASP A 114 1.44 -1.47 3.54
C ASP A 114 2.19 -2.69 3.02
N LEU A 115 3.47 -2.81 3.37
CA LEU A 115 4.32 -3.90 2.92
C LEU A 115 3.84 -5.26 3.45
N ALA A 116 3.45 -5.31 4.72
CA ALA A 116 2.91 -6.52 5.32
C ALA A 116 1.53 -6.87 4.74
N ALA A 117 0.67 -5.87 4.54
CA ALA A 117 -0.64 -6.03 3.91
C ALA A 117 -0.50 -6.63 2.51
N GLN A 118 0.31 -5.99 1.65
CA GLN A 118 0.57 -6.46 0.30
C GLN A 118 1.21 -7.86 0.28
N TYR A 119 2.16 -8.14 1.19
CA TYR A 119 2.80 -9.44 1.32
C TYR A 119 1.80 -10.57 1.55
N LEU A 120 0.87 -10.35 2.48
CA LEU A 120 -0.17 -11.28 2.88
C LEU A 120 -1.26 -11.41 1.80
N GLN A 121 -1.72 -10.30 1.24
CA GLN A 121 -2.73 -10.29 0.17
C GLN A 121 -2.24 -11.02 -1.09
N ALA A 122 -0.98 -10.78 -1.49
CA ALA A 122 -0.37 -11.48 -2.62
C ALA A 122 -0.32 -13.00 -2.44
N ARG A 123 -0.50 -13.50 -1.20
CA ARG A 123 -0.50 -14.91 -0.83
C ARG A 123 -1.88 -15.41 -0.35
N GLY A 124 -2.93 -14.67 -0.71
CA GLY A 124 -4.32 -15.06 -0.47
C GLY A 124 -4.77 -14.99 0.99
N VAL A 125 -4.04 -14.28 1.85
CA VAL A 125 -4.46 -14.01 3.23
C VAL A 125 -5.34 -12.76 3.24
N PRO A 126 -6.60 -12.83 3.73
CA PRO A 126 -7.46 -11.67 3.92
C PRO A 126 -6.85 -10.66 4.89
N VAL A 127 -6.67 -9.42 4.41
CA VAL A 127 -6.19 -8.27 5.20
C VAL A 127 -7.24 -7.17 5.14
N ALA A 128 -7.42 -6.45 6.25
CA ALA A 128 -8.18 -5.20 6.34
C ALA A 128 -7.35 -4.15 7.08
N PHE A 129 -7.59 -2.88 6.77
CA PHE A 129 -7.14 -1.76 7.59
C PHE A 129 -8.27 -1.29 8.50
N ASP A 130 -7.94 -0.75 9.67
CA ASP A 130 -8.90 -0.05 10.52
C ASP A 130 -9.22 1.35 9.97
N ASP A 131 -10.12 2.06 10.64
CA ASP A 131 -10.47 3.43 10.27
C ASP A 131 -9.32 4.37 10.57
N ALA A 132 -8.87 5.11 9.54
CA ALA A 132 -7.86 6.17 9.65
C ALA A 132 -8.10 7.15 10.82
N THR A 133 -9.32 7.28 11.34
CA THR A 133 -9.67 8.22 12.42
C THR A 133 -9.52 7.66 13.83
N MET A 134 -9.31 6.35 14.02
CA MET A 134 -9.15 5.74 15.33
C MET A 134 -8.01 4.72 15.38
N PHE A 135 -7.23 4.74 16.45
CA PHE A 135 -6.07 3.84 16.60
C PHE A 135 -6.50 2.50 17.15
N THR A 136 -6.35 1.44 16.36
CA THR A 136 -6.34 0.09 16.87
C THR A 136 -4.93 -0.27 17.34
N HIS A 137 -4.53 0.28 18.50
CA HIS A 137 -3.21 0.04 19.11
C HIS A 137 -3.05 -1.39 19.71
N ALA A 138 -3.91 -2.33 19.31
CA ALA A 138 -3.87 -3.71 19.75
C ALA A 138 -2.69 -4.47 19.11
N LYS A 139 -2.12 -5.41 19.86
CA LYS A 139 -1.13 -6.39 19.39
C LYS A 139 -1.58 -7.75 19.88
N THR A 140 -2.55 -8.28 19.17
CA THR A 140 -3.33 -9.43 19.62
C THR A 140 -3.36 -10.48 18.52
N LEU A 141 -3.11 -11.72 18.92
CA LEU A 141 -3.22 -12.89 18.06
C LEU A 141 -4.14 -13.90 18.75
N VAL A 142 -5.31 -14.15 18.16
CA VAL A 142 -6.28 -15.15 18.64
C VAL A 142 -6.26 -16.34 17.71
N ILE A 143 -6.10 -17.54 18.26
CA ILE A 143 -5.98 -18.81 17.54
C ILE A 143 -7.07 -19.75 18.02
N ASP A 144 -7.77 -20.35 17.06
CA ASP A 144 -8.84 -21.34 17.25
C ASP A 144 -9.90 -20.88 18.27
N GLU A 145 -10.20 -19.57 18.29
CA GLU A 145 -11.12 -18.90 19.23
C GLU A 145 -10.89 -19.29 20.70
N ARG A 146 -9.65 -19.61 21.08
CA ARG A 146 -9.33 -20.12 22.43
C ARG A 146 -8.00 -19.65 22.97
N THR A 147 -6.97 -19.65 22.13
CA THR A 147 -5.62 -19.26 22.53
C THR A 147 -5.39 -17.81 22.11
N THR A 148 -5.11 -16.93 23.06
CA THR A 148 -4.84 -15.52 22.80
C THR A 148 -3.42 -15.18 23.24
N LEU A 149 -2.61 -14.63 22.34
CA LEU A 149 -1.45 -13.85 22.71
C LEU A 149 -1.86 -12.37 22.77
N LEU A 150 -1.60 -11.73 23.90
CA LEU A 150 -1.93 -10.33 24.15
C LEU A 150 -0.73 -9.66 24.85
N GLY A 151 -0.34 -8.47 24.39
CA GLY A 151 0.74 -7.74 25.03
C GLY A 151 1.16 -6.47 24.30
N SER A 152 2.39 -6.04 24.55
CA SER A 152 2.98 -4.80 24.01
C SER A 152 3.78 -4.98 22.72
N THR A 153 4.04 -6.23 22.29
CA THR A 153 4.95 -6.52 21.17
C THR A 153 4.33 -6.22 19.80
N ASN A 154 4.85 -5.20 19.12
CA ASN A 154 4.65 -5.03 17.67
C ASN A 154 5.43 -6.09 16.88
N TRP A 155 5.06 -6.34 15.63
CA TRP A 155 5.84 -7.19 14.75
C TRP A 155 6.86 -6.34 13.97
N SER A 156 7.89 -5.88 14.68
CA SER A 156 9.06 -5.24 14.11
C SER A 156 10.32 -5.94 14.59
N GLU A 157 11.42 -5.85 13.83
CA GLU A 157 12.69 -6.47 14.22
C GLU A 157 13.12 -6.03 15.63
N THR A 158 13.04 -4.73 15.91
CA THR A 158 13.39 -4.14 17.21
C THR A 158 12.50 -4.66 18.34
N ALA A 159 11.18 -4.67 18.14
CA ALA A 159 10.24 -5.13 19.18
C ALA A 159 10.40 -6.63 19.48
N LEU A 160 10.71 -7.43 18.46
CA LEU A 160 10.84 -8.87 18.60
C LEU A 160 12.20 -9.32 19.14
N THR A 161 13.26 -8.51 19.00
CA THR A 161 14.65 -8.95 19.30
C THR A 161 15.41 -8.08 20.30
N GLN A 162 15.00 -6.83 20.51
CA GLN A 162 15.78 -5.84 21.28
C GLN A 162 14.99 -5.21 22.42
N ASN A 163 13.71 -4.90 22.21
CA ASN A 163 12.89 -4.28 23.24
C ASN A 163 12.55 -5.27 24.37
N VAL A 164 12.41 -4.72 25.58
CA VAL A 164 11.81 -5.44 26.71
C VAL A 164 10.30 -5.25 26.63
N GLU A 165 9.61 -6.21 26.01
CA GLU A 165 8.15 -6.22 25.84
C GLU A 165 7.48 -7.16 26.87
N THR A 166 6.23 -6.88 27.24
CA THR A 166 5.45 -7.70 28.17
C THR A 166 4.25 -8.32 27.47
N ASN A 167 4.09 -9.65 27.57
CA ASN A 167 3.02 -10.37 26.88
C ASN A 167 2.53 -11.57 27.72
N ALA A 168 1.29 -11.97 27.49
CA ALA A 168 0.69 -13.16 28.07
C ALA A 168 0.12 -14.08 26.99
N LEU A 169 0.23 -15.38 27.22
CA LEU A 169 -0.49 -16.42 26.50
C LEU A 169 -1.68 -16.85 27.37
N ILE A 170 -2.88 -16.65 26.85
CA ILE A 170 -4.14 -16.87 27.57
C ILE A 170 -4.92 -17.97 26.86
N ARG A 171 -5.24 -19.07 27.55
CA ARG A 171 -6.08 -20.15 27.01
C ARG A 171 -7.46 -20.08 27.66
N SER A 172 -8.39 -19.40 26.99
CA SER A 172 -9.79 -19.31 27.40
C SER A 172 -10.66 -18.95 26.19
N ALA A 173 -11.62 -19.83 25.88
CA ALA A 173 -12.54 -19.61 24.77
C ALA A 173 -13.50 -18.43 25.01
N ASN A 174 -13.86 -18.18 26.28
CA ASN A 174 -14.71 -17.05 26.62
C ASN A 174 -13.95 -15.74 26.41
N PHE A 175 -12.72 -15.63 26.96
CA PHE A 175 -11.88 -14.46 26.77
C PHE A 175 -11.59 -14.19 25.28
N ALA A 176 -11.24 -15.23 24.51
CA ALA A 176 -10.99 -15.11 23.09
C ALA A 176 -12.22 -14.58 22.32
N ARG A 177 -13.42 -15.11 22.60
CA ARG A 177 -14.65 -14.63 21.95
C ARG A 177 -15.02 -13.20 22.35
N GLU A 178 -14.93 -12.85 23.63
CA GLU A 178 -15.18 -11.48 24.11
C GLU A 178 -14.20 -10.49 23.47
N LEU A 179 -12.93 -10.87 23.36
CA LEU A 179 -11.92 -10.05 22.71
C LEU A 179 -12.20 -9.87 21.21
N LEU A 180 -12.57 -10.95 20.51
CA LEU A 180 -12.96 -10.87 19.10
C LEU A 180 -14.22 -10.02 18.89
N GLN A 181 -15.21 -10.12 19.79
CA GLN A 181 -16.42 -9.30 19.75
C GLN A 181 -16.13 -7.82 19.99
N SER A 182 -15.29 -7.48 20.98
CA SER A 182 -14.92 -6.09 21.24
C SER A 182 -14.16 -5.47 20.06
N LEU A 183 -13.31 -6.25 19.40
CA LEU A 183 -12.56 -5.80 18.22
C LEU A 183 -13.39 -5.82 16.93
N ALA A 184 -14.53 -6.51 16.90
CA ALA A 184 -15.47 -6.47 15.77
C ALA A 184 -16.12 -5.09 15.58
N ALA A 185 -16.18 -4.27 16.64
CA ALA A 185 -16.70 -2.91 16.58
C ALA A 185 -15.77 -1.91 15.86
N VAL A 186 -14.51 -2.28 15.62
CA VAL A 186 -13.56 -1.47 14.85
C VAL A 186 -14.04 -1.43 13.40
N ALA A 187 -14.30 -0.23 12.87
CA ALA A 187 -14.61 -0.02 11.46
C ALA A 187 -13.40 -0.41 10.60
N ARG A 188 -13.64 -1.05 9.46
CA ARG A 188 -12.61 -1.66 8.62
C ARG A 188 -12.86 -1.36 7.16
N HIS A 189 -11.80 -1.21 6.39
CA HIS A 189 -11.86 -1.22 4.94
C HIS A 189 -10.85 -2.23 4.37
N ALA A 190 -11.17 -2.78 3.21
CA ALA A 190 -10.21 -3.61 2.49
C ALA A 190 -9.06 -2.73 1.98
N PRO A 191 -7.81 -3.23 1.95
CA PRO A 191 -6.78 -2.62 1.14
C PRO A 191 -7.22 -2.66 -0.33
N ALA A 192 -6.75 -1.72 -1.15
CA ALA A 192 -7.00 -1.75 -2.59
C ALA A 192 -6.67 -3.14 -3.16
N THR A 193 -7.69 -3.85 -3.66
CA THR A 193 -7.57 -5.25 -4.07
C THR A 193 -7.15 -5.36 -5.53
N THR A 194 -6.40 -6.42 -5.87
CA THR A 194 -6.23 -6.87 -7.26
C THR A 194 -7.35 -7.82 -7.71
N GLU A 195 -8.21 -8.30 -6.78
CA GLU A 195 -9.44 -9.03 -7.09
C GLU A 195 -10.39 -8.12 -7.89
N GLY A 196 -10.87 -8.59 -9.04
CA GLY A 196 -11.65 -7.77 -9.98
C GLY A 196 -10.82 -6.86 -10.90
N GLY A 197 -9.48 -6.90 -10.82
CA GLY A 197 -8.61 -6.11 -11.66
C GLY A 197 -8.74 -6.43 -13.16
N VAL A 198 -8.59 -5.40 -13.99
CA VAL A 198 -8.63 -5.53 -15.46
C VAL A 198 -7.41 -6.35 -15.91
N PRO A 199 -7.62 -7.48 -16.62
CA PRO A 199 -6.53 -8.31 -17.08
C PRO A 199 -5.87 -7.71 -18.32
N VAL A 200 -4.61 -7.33 -18.19
CA VAL A 200 -3.76 -6.88 -19.30
C VAL A 200 -2.88 -8.05 -19.76
N PRO A 201 -2.98 -8.50 -21.02
CA PRO A 201 -2.20 -9.66 -21.47
C PRO A 201 -0.69 -9.42 -21.41
N TRP A 202 0.06 -10.36 -20.84
CA TRP A 202 1.53 -10.33 -20.87
C TRP A 202 2.07 -10.42 -22.30
N ALA A 203 1.37 -11.11 -23.20
CA ALA A 203 1.72 -11.13 -24.63
C ALA A 203 1.79 -9.73 -25.27
N PHE A 204 1.15 -8.72 -24.66
CA PHE A 204 1.30 -7.31 -25.04
C PHE A 204 2.49 -6.65 -24.32
N LEU A 205 2.54 -6.72 -22.98
CA LEU A 205 3.56 -6.02 -22.17
C LEU A 205 4.97 -6.61 -22.31
N GLY A 206 5.08 -7.93 -22.39
CA GLY A 206 6.33 -8.67 -22.54
C GLY A 206 6.85 -8.75 -23.97
N ASN A 207 6.17 -8.13 -24.95
CA ASN A 207 6.56 -8.20 -26.36
C ASN A 207 7.18 -6.87 -26.85
N PRO A 208 8.50 -6.79 -27.10
CA PRO A 208 9.17 -5.60 -27.61
C PRO A 208 8.59 -5.06 -28.92
N ALA A 209 8.06 -5.93 -29.80
CA ALA A 209 7.45 -5.51 -31.06
C ALA A 209 6.10 -4.79 -30.87
N LEU A 210 5.49 -4.92 -29.68
CA LEU A 210 4.27 -4.24 -29.28
C LEU A 210 4.57 -3.11 -28.30
N LEU A 211 5.00 -3.43 -27.06
CA LEU A 211 5.25 -2.43 -26.02
C LEU A 211 6.39 -1.47 -26.41
N GLY A 212 7.53 -2.00 -26.85
CA GLY A 212 8.68 -1.20 -27.27
C GLY A 212 8.32 -0.27 -28.44
N ARG A 213 7.58 -0.78 -29.43
CA ARG A 213 7.07 0.02 -30.55
C ARG A 213 6.07 1.12 -30.12
N LEU A 214 5.24 0.83 -29.12
CA LEU A 214 4.32 1.80 -28.51
C LEU A 214 5.06 2.92 -27.80
N VAL A 215 6.09 2.56 -27.03
CA VAL A 215 6.95 3.52 -26.34
C VAL A 215 7.72 4.38 -27.33
N ALA A 216 8.34 3.78 -28.34
CA ALA A 216 9.06 4.50 -29.39
C ALA A 216 8.14 5.48 -30.17
N GLY A 217 6.89 5.08 -30.42
CA GLY A 217 5.88 5.92 -31.06
C GLY A 217 5.28 7.01 -30.17
N ARG A 218 5.62 7.05 -28.87
CA ARG A 218 4.97 7.90 -27.86
C ARG A 218 3.44 7.77 -27.88
N ASP A 219 2.96 6.55 -28.11
CA ASP A 219 1.56 6.24 -28.42
C ASP A 219 0.68 6.16 -27.16
N VAL A 220 0.69 7.22 -26.33
CA VAL A 220 -0.03 7.25 -25.04
C VAL A 220 -1.55 7.11 -25.20
N ARG A 221 -2.14 7.60 -26.29
CA ARG A 221 -3.58 7.43 -26.57
C ARG A 221 -3.95 6.02 -26.98
N VAL A 222 -3.04 5.33 -27.66
CA VAL A 222 -3.22 3.93 -28.02
C VAL A 222 -3.24 3.07 -26.77
N LEU A 223 -2.30 3.29 -25.84
CA LEU A 223 -2.26 2.54 -24.57
C LEU A 223 -3.55 2.72 -23.77
N ASP A 224 -3.99 3.94 -23.52
CA ASP A 224 -5.19 4.16 -22.70
C ASP A 224 -6.45 3.63 -23.34
N LEU A 225 -6.59 3.79 -24.66
CA LEU A 225 -7.73 3.23 -25.37
C LEU A 225 -7.73 1.71 -25.28
N TYR A 226 -6.57 1.05 -25.43
CA TYR A 226 -6.47 -0.39 -25.25
C TYR A 226 -6.86 -0.82 -23.83
N LEU A 227 -6.32 -0.16 -22.81
CA LEU A 227 -6.66 -0.44 -21.41
C LEU A 227 -8.15 -0.22 -21.10
N LEU A 228 -8.77 0.81 -21.68
CA LEU A 228 -10.21 1.05 -21.57
C LEU A 228 -11.04 -0.07 -22.23
N LEU A 229 -10.61 -0.55 -23.40
CA LEU A 229 -11.31 -1.65 -24.08
C LEU A 229 -11.21 -2.94 -23.28
N LEU A 230 -10.04 -3.24 -22.70
CA LEU A 230 -9.87 -4.37 -21.78
C LEU A 230 -10.74 -4.22 -20.53
N GLN A 231 -10.85 -3.01 -19.97
CA GLN A 231 -11.72 -2.73 -18.83
C GLN A 231 -13.20 -2.97 -19.13
N ARG A 232 -13.63 -2.68 -20.36
CA ARG A 232 -15.03 -2.80 -20.80
C ARG A 232 -15.39 -4.19 -21.34
N PHE A 233 -14.41 -5.07 -21.46
CA PHE A 233 -14.62 -6.42 -21.94
C PHE A 233 -15.19 -7.29 -20.82
N ASP A 234 -16.33 -7.92 -21.09
CA ASP A 234 -17.10 -8.74 -20.14
C ASP A 234 -16.71 -10.22 -20.16
N GLY A 235 -15.72 -10.61 -20.97
CA GLY A 235 -15.28 -12.00 -21.09
C GLY A 235 -16.01 -12.83 -22.14
N ASN A 236 -16.86 -12.22 -22.98
CA ASN A 236 -17.58 -12.96 -24.02
C ASN A 236 -16.61 -13.68 -25.00
N PRO A 237 -16.98 -14.86 -25.52
CA PRO A 237 -16.10 -15.69 -26.35
C PRO A 237 -15.76 -15.06 -27.72
N GLU A 238 -16.53 -14.06 -28.16
CA GLU A 238 -16.28 -13.34 -29.42
C GLU A 238 -15.18 -12.28 -29.28
N GLY A 239 -14.74 -11.95 -28.06
CA GLY A 239 -13.81 -10.84 -27.81
C GLY A 239 -14.44 -9.47 -28.09
N LYS A 240 -15.77 -9.37 -28.06
CA LYS A 240 -16.53 -8.21 -28.54
C LYS A 240 -16.68 -7.15 -27.45
N VAL A 241 -16.51 -5.89 -27.81
CA VAL A 241 -16.74 -4.73 -26.94
C VAL A 241 -17.62 -3.73 -27.70
N ALA A 242 -18.83 -3.51 -27.21
CA ALA A 242 -19.72 -2.46 -27.71
C ALA A 242 -19.47 -1.18 -26.91
N ILE A 243 -19.13 -0.08 -27.59
CA ILE A 243 -18.81 1.18 -26.92
C ILE A 243 -19.12 2.39 -27.81
N HIS A 244 -19.70 3.42 -27.20
CA HIS A 244 -20.00 4.69 -27.86
C HIS A 244 -18.80 5.66 -27.76
N ASP A 245 -18.56 6.44 -28.82
CA ASP A 245 -17.44 7.41 -28.90
C ASP A 245 -17.46 8.41 -27.74
N GLU A 246 -18.63 8.83 -27.27
CA GLU A 246 -18.76 9.76 -26.13
C GLU A 246 -18.33 9.12 -24.82
N THR A 247 -18.62 7.82 -24.62
CA THR A 247 -18.15 7.08 -23.45
C THR A 247 -16.62 6.98 -23.43
N ILE A 248 -16.00 6.82 -24.61
CA ILE A 248 -14.53 6.86 -24.74
C ILE A 248 -14.01 8.26 -24.41
N ARG A 249 -14.66 9.31 -24.94
CA ARG A 249 -14.28 10.70 -24.68
C ARG A 249 -14.26 10.99 -23.18
N GLU A 250 -15.34 10.64 -22.47
CA GLU A 250 -15.47 10.85 -21.04
C GLU A 250 -14.46 10.03 -20.24
N ALA A 251 -14.35 8.73 -20.51
CA ALA A 251 -13.44 7.84 -19.79
C ALA A 251 -11.97 8.26 -19.95
N LEU A 252 -11.58 8.73 -21.13
CA LEU A 252 -10.22 9.18 -21.42
C LEU A 252 -9.98 10.66 -21.06
N GLY A 253 -10.99 11.38 -20.54
CA GLY A 253 -10.88 12.79 -20.18
C GLY A 253 -10.60 13.71 -21.38
N LEU A 254 -11.07 13.34 -22.57
CA LEU A 254 -10.87 14.15 -23.77
C LEU A 254 -11.80 15.38 -23.74
N GLY A 255 -11.25 16.55 -24.10
CA GLY A 255 -11.98 17.82 -24.11
C GLY A 255 -13.20 17.80 -25.04
N LYS A 256 -14.12 18.77 -24.86
CA LYS A 256 -15.39 18.83 -25.62
C LYS A 256 -15.22 19.27 -27.08
N PHE A 257 -14.07 19.84 -27.45
CA PHE A 257 -13.81 20.34 -28.80
C PHE A 257 -13.54 19.20 -29.81
N PRO A 258 -14.03 19.28 -31.06
CA PRO A 258 -14.09 18.16 -32.00
C PRO A 258 -12.73 17.56 -32.43
N THR A 259 -11.60 18.14 -32.01
CA THR A 259 -10.26 17.60 -32.24
C THR A 259 -10.04 16.23 -31.59
N TRP A 260 -10.78 15.90 -30.54
CA TRP A 260 -10.70 14.57 -29.89
C TRP A 260 -11.14 13.44 -30.82
N GLN A 261 -12.09 13.68 -31.72
CA GLN A 261 -12.60 12.66 -32.64
C GLN A 261 -11.51 12.20 -33.61
N LEU A 262 -10.69 13.13 -34.10
CA LEU A 262 -9.55 12.81 -34.95
C LEU A 262 -8.51 11.99 -34.17
N SER A 263 -8.19 12.40 -32.94
CA SER A 263 -7.29 11.67 -32.05
C SER A 263 -7.77 10.24 -31.80
N LEU A 264 -9.06 10.05 -31.52
CA LEU A 264 -9.67 8.73 -31.34
C LEU A 264 -9.58 7.87 -32.61
N ARG A 265 -9.95 8.43 -33.77
CA ARG A 265 -9.84 7.71 -35.05
C ARG A 265 -8.41 7.27 -35.34
N LEU A 266 -7.43 8.13 -35.07
CA LEU A 266 -6.01 7.80 -35.26
C LEU A 266 -5.54 6.73 -34.27
N ALA A 267 -5.97 6.78 -33.01
CA ALA A 267 -5.65 5.76 -32.02
C ALA A 267 -6.24 4.40 -32.37
N LEU A 268 -7.52 4.34 -32.76
CA LEU A 268 -8.18 3.11 -33.24
C LEU A 268 -7.46 2.53 -34.45
N ARG A 269 -7.15 3.38 -35.46
CA ARG A 269 -6.42 2.95 -36.65
C ARG A 269 -5.04 2.39 -36.30
N ARG A 270 -4.33 2.98 -35.32
CA ARG A 270 -3.04 2.45 -34.86
C ARG A 270 -3.21 1.13 -34.13
N LEU A 271 -4.19 1.00 -33.23
CA LEU A 271 -4.47 -0.26 -32.53
C LEU A 271 -4.72 -1.41 -33.52
N GLU A 272 -5.48 -1.15 -34.57
CA GLU A 272 -5.81 -2.13 -35.60
C GLU A 272 -4.63 -2.38 -36.54
N GLN A 273 -4.12 -1.35 -37.23
CA GLN A 273 -3.18 -1.53 -38.34
C GLN A 273 -1.71 -1.64 -37.90
N LYS A 274 -1.31 -0.94 -36.84
CA LYS A 274 0.09 -0.90 -36.38
C LYS A 274 0.38 -1.95 -35.32
N TYR A 275 -0.59 -2.24 -34.45
CA TYR A 275 -0.43 -3.14 -33.31
C TYR A 275 -1.21 -4.46 -33.44
N GLY A 276 -2.21 -4.54 -34.32
CA GLY A 276 -3.01 -5.75 -34.51
C GLY A 276 -3.75 -6.20 -33.25
N LEU A 277 -4.10 -5.26 -32.36
CA LEU A 277 -4.72 -5.55 -31.06
C LEU A 277 -6.25 -5.56 -31.11
N ILE A 278 -6.82 -4.97 -32.15
CA ILE A 278 -8.28 -4.90 -32.35
C ILE A 278 -8.64 -5.02 -33.84
N VAL A 279 -9.91 -5.30 -34.09
CA VAL A 279 -10.62 -4.96 -35.33
C VAL A 279 -11.80 -4.06 -34.95
N SER A 280 -12.02 -2.96 -35.67
CA SER A 280 -13.11 -2.01 -35.37
C SER A 280 -14.16 -2.00 -36.48
N SER A 281 -15.44 -1.90 -36.13
CA SER A 281 -16.47 -1.59 -37.11
C SER A 281 -16.22 -0.22 -37.75
N THR A 282 -16.53 -0.09 -39.04
CA THR A 282 -16.31 1.16 -39.79
C THR A 282 -17.42 2.18 -39.52
N ARG A 283 -17.02 3.45 -39.32
CA ARG A 283 -17.86 4.66 -39.47
C ARG A 283 -19.18 4.73 -38.67
N SER A 284 -19.22 4.23 -37.44
CA SER A 284 -20.31 4.52 -36.49
C SER A 284 -19.79 5.22 -35.22
N ARG A 285 -20.65 6.00 -34.54
CA ARG A 285 -20.40 6.48 -33.17
C ARG A 285 -20.64 5.38 -32.14
N ASP A 286 -21.57 4.47 -32.44
CA ASP A 286 -21.77 3.21 -31.73
C ASP A 286 -20.88 2.16 -32.36
N ARG A 287 -19.71 1.94 -31.76
CA ARG A 287 -18.69 1.03 -32.30
C ARG A 287 -18.85 -0.35 -31.71
N THR A 288 -18.62 -1.34 -32.57
CA THR A 288 -18.30 -2.69 -32.14
C THR A 288 -16.83 -2.92 -32.41
N ILE A 289 -16.09 -3.29 -31.37
CA ILE A 289 -14.66 -3.56 -31.44
C ILE A 289 -14.43 -5.02 -31.03
N TRP A 290 -13.63 -5.73 -31.81
CA TRP A 290 -13.20 -7.10 -31.50
C TRP A 290 -11.76 -7.07 -31.04
N LEU A 291 -11.51 -7.48 -29.80
CA LEU A 291 -10.17 -7.65 -29.26
C LEU A 291 -9.44 -8.78 -29.98
N LYS A 292 -8.12 -8.65 -30.13
CA LYS A 292 -7.26 -9.64 -30.76
C LYS A 292 -6.15 -10.07 -29.82
N VAL A 293 -5.75 -11.34 -29.89
CA VAL A 293 -4.65 -11.86 -29.07
C VAL A 293 -3.36 -11.15 -29.49
N PRO A 294 -2.65 -10.47 -28.57
CA PRO A 294 -1.42 -9.78 -28.91
C PRO A 294 -0.40 -10.72 -29.56
N GLY A 295 0.07 -10.36 -30.75
CA GLY A 295 1.00 -11.17 -31.55
C GLY A 295 0.39 -12.37 -32.29
N ARG A 296 -0.89 -12.70 -32.06
CA ARG A 296 -1.61 -13.84 -32.68
C ARG A 296 -3.04 -13.44 -33.09
N PRO A 297 -3.23 -12.45 -33.98
CA PRO A 297 -4.53 -11.84 -34.25
C PRO A 297 -5.56 -12.74 -34.98
N ALA A 298 -5.12 -13.89 -35.49
CA ALA A 298 -6.00 -14.90 -36.10
C ALA A 298 -6.74 -15.74 -35.05
N GLU A 299 -6.23 -15.82 -33.81
CA GLU A 299 -6.83 -16.60 -32.74
C GLU A 299 -8.03 -15.87 -32.10
N PRO A 300 -9.04 -16.62 -31.59
CA PRO A 300 -10.09 -16.05 -30.74
C PRO A 300 -9.48 -15.37 -29.51
N TYR A 301 -10.05 -14.24 -29.09
CA TYR A 301 -9.55 -13.55 -27.91
C TYR A 301 -9.88 -14.34 -26.65
N GLN A 302 -8.86 -15.00 -26.08
CA GLN A 302 -8.95 -15.69 -24.80
C GLN A 302 -7.90 -15.13 -23.84
N VAL A 303 -8.35 -14.82 -22.63
CA VAL A 303 -7.52 -14.26 -21.57
C VAL A 303 -7.19 -15.38 -20.58
N SER A 304 -5.98 -15.93 -20.67
CA SER A 304 -5.50 -16.85 -19.63
C SER A 304 -5.11 -16.05 -18.38
N PRO A 305 -5.69 -16.35 -17.19
CA PRO A 305 -5.36 -15.65 -15.94
C PRO A 305 -3.86 -15.64 -15.64
N GLU A 306 -3.16 -16.75 -15.90
CA GLU A 306 -1.73 -16.94 -15.62
C GLU A 306 -0.81 -16.11 -16.52
N ALA A 307 -1.33 -15.62 -17.65
CA ALA A 307 -0.59 -14.82 -18.62
C ALA A 307 -1.03 -13.35 -18.61
N THR A 308 -1.55 -12.85 -17.49
CA THR A 308 -2.08 -11.48 -17.39
C THR A 308 -1.53 -10.72 -16.20
N VAL A 309 -1.47 -9.40 -16.37
CA VAL A 309 -1.22 -8.44 -15.29
C VAL A 309 -2.56 -7.86 -14.88
N ARG A 310 -2.89 -7.94 -13.59
CA ARG A 310 -4.13 -7.36 -13.06
C ARG A 310 -3.91 -5.90 -12.69
N VAL A 311 -4.69 -5.01 -13.29
CA VAL A 311 -4.70 -3.59 -12.97
C VAL A 311 -5.91 -3.30 -12.08
N PRO A 312 -5.70 -2.78 -10.85
CA PRO A 312 -6.79 -2.53 -9.91
C PRO A 312 -7.79 -1.49 -10.46
N PRO A 313 -9.11 -1.63 -10.23
CA PRO A 313 -10.14 -0.67 -10.68
C PRO A 313 -9.86 0.79 -10.27
N GLU A 314 -9.25 0.97 -9.11
CA GLU A 314 -8.75 2.21 -8.51
C GLU A 314 -7.88 3.02 -9.47
N TYR A 315 -7.18 2.35 -10.39
CA TYR A 315 -6.39 3.00 -11.44
C TYR A 315 -7.23 3.95 -12.31
N TRP A 316 -8.49 3.60 -12.55
CA TRP A 316 -9.44 4.45 -13.28
C TRP A 316 -10.29 5.30 -12.35
N THR A 317 -10.79 4.72 -11.26
CA THR A 317 -11.67 5.41 -10.30
C THR A 317 -11.03 6.69 -9.77
N TRP A 318 -9.74 6.63 -9.41
CA TRP A 318 -8.98 7.77 -8.90
C TRP A 318 -8.19 8.53 -9.98
N GLY A 319 -8.40 8.19 -11.25
CA GLY A 319 -7.86 8.97 -12.36
C GLY A 319 -6.36 8.79 -12.65
N TRP A 320 -5.70 7.76 -12.10
CA TRP A 320 -4.29 7.47 -12.37
C TRP A 320 -3.99 7.23 -13.85
N HIS A 321 -4.96 6.70 -14.60
CA HIS A 321 -4.89 6.61 -16.07
C HIS A 321 -4.80 7.96 -16.76
N ARG A 322 -5.19 9.07 -16.13
CA ARG A 322 -5.05 10.44 -16.68
C ARG A 322 -3.85 11.17 -16.10
N THR A 323 -3.48 10.87 -14.86
CA THR A 323 -2.38 11.51 -14.13
C THR A 323 -1.01 11.03 -14.59
N LEU A 324 -0.81 9.71 -14.72
CA LEU A 324 0.49 9.17 -15.08
C LEU A 324 0.82 9.45 -16.55
N THR A 325 2.08 9.77 -16.81
CA THR A 325 2.61 9.85 -18.17
C THR A 325 2.87 8.46 -18.73
N LEU A 326 3.14 8.33 -20.04
CA LEU A 326 3.36 7.02 -20.67
C LEU A 326 4.43 6.16 -19.96
N ARG A 327 5.51 6.78 -19.47
CA ARG A 327 6.56 6.07 -18.72
C ARG A 327 6.07 5.59 -17.34
N GLY A 328 5.33 6.42 -16.61
CA GLY A 328 4.72 6.05 -15.33
C GLY A 328 3.75 4.89 -15.50
N LYS A 329 2.88 4.95 -16.52
CA LYS A 329 1.93 3.85 -16.84
C LYS A 329 2.65 2.55 -17.15
N VAL A 330 3.64 2.58 -18.04
CA VAL A 330 4.39 1.38 -18.41
C VAL A 330 5.12 0.80 -17.20
N MET A 331 5.81 1.63 -16.41
CA MET A 331 6.50 1.15 -15.23
C MET A 331 5.56 0.66 -14.12
N TYR A 332 4.36 1.23 -14.01
CA TYR A 332 3.33 0.75 -13.09
C TYR A 332 2.84 -0.65 -13.50
N LEU A 333 2.50 -0.84 -14.78
CA LEU A 333 2.07 -2.14 -15.31
C LEU A 333 3.16 -3.21 -15.19
N LEU A 334 4.42 -2.86 -15.48
CA LEU A 334 5.54 -3.78 -15.27
C LEU A 334 5.76 -4.07 -13.79
N GLY A 335 5.63 -3.06 -12.92
CA GLY A 335 5.71 -3.24 -11.47
C GLY A 335 4.65 -4.20 -10.94
N GLN A 336 3.39 -4.08 -11.39
CA GLN A 336 2.32 -5.01 -11.04
C GLN A 336 2.69 -6.45 -11.44
N HIS A 337 3.23 -6.65 -12.64
CA HIS A 337 3.65 -7.97 -13.10
C HIS A 337 4.78 -8.55 -12.24
N TYR A 338 5.88 -7.81 -12.12
CA TYR A 338 7.09 -8.32 -11.45
C TYR A 338 6.88 -8.49 -9.96
N ALA A 339 6.06 -7.66 -9.32
CA ALA A 339 5.63 -7.88 -7.95
C ALA A 339 4.82 -9.18 -7.82
N ALA A 340 3.86 -9.43 -8.73
CA ALA A 340 3.00 -10.61 -8.69
C ALA A 340 3.76 -11.93 -8.89
N ILE A 341 4.79 -11.95 -9.75
CA ILE A 341 5.59 -13.16 -10.02
C ILE A 341 6.85 -13.27 -9.14
N SER A 342 7.06 -12.32 -8.22
CA SER A 342 8.26 -12.33 -7.38
C SER A 342 8.12 -13.34 -6.24
N PRO A 343 9.14 -14.17 -5.97
CA PRO A 343 9.17 -14.99 -4.74
C PRO A 343 9.21 -14.12 -3.48
N GLU A 344 9.67 -12.86 -3.60
CA GLU A 344 9.74 -11.87 -2.54
C GLU A 344 8.58 -10.86 -2.59
N ALA A 345 7.50 -11.14 -3.32
CA ALA A 345 6.33 -10.27 -3.46
C ALA A 345 5.92 -9.65 -2.10
N PRO A 346 5.68 -8.32 -2.02
CA PRO A 346 5.54 -7.39 -3.15
C PRO A 346 6.86 -6.86 -3.72
N VAL A 347 8.00 -7.22 -3.12
CA VAL A 347 9.32 -6.74 -3.54
C VAL A 347 9.77 -7.48 -4.79
N TRP A 348 10.33 -6.78 -5.78
CA TRP A 348 10.90 -7.38 -6.97
C TRP A 348 12.20 -6.70 -7.40
N PHE A 349 13.04 -7.40 -8.14
CA PHE A 349 14.40 -6.95 -8.48
C PHE A 349 14.69 -7.14 -9.97
N ARG A 350 15.07 -6.07 -10.67
CA ARG A 350 15.62 -6.12 -12.03
C ARG A 350 16.54 -4.93 -12.26
N SER A 351 17.59 -5.09 -13.05
CA SER A 351 18.35 -3.91 -13.48
C SER A 351 17.51 -3.09 -14.47
N LEU A 352 17.69 -1.77 -14.47
CA LEU A 352 17.03 -0.89 -15.43
C LEU A 352 17.41 -1.25 -16.88
N GLN A 353 18.64 -1.74 -17.09
CA GLN A 353 19.11 -2.20 -18.39
C GLN A 353 18.39 -3.49 -18.81
N TRP A 354 18.23 -4.45 -17.91
CA TRP A 354 17.48 -5.67 -18.21
C TRP A 354 16.02 -5.36 -18.58
N LEU A 355 15.37 -4.44 -17.84
CA LEU A 355 14.01 -3.98 -18.16
C LEU A 355 13.94 -3.31 -19.54
N ALA A 356 14.99 -2.56 -19.91
CA ALA A 356 15.11 -1.94 -21.21
C ALA A 356 15.14 -3.00 -22.32
N ASP A 357 16.03 -3.97 -22.20
CA ASP A 357 16.25 -5.02 -23.19
C ASP A 357 15.03 -5.94 -23.32
N ALA A 358 14.46 -6.38 -22.19
CA ALA A 358 13.32 -7.29 -22.15
C ALA A 358 12.04 -6.72 -22.77
N HIS A 359 11.85 -5.39 -22.71
CA HIS A 359 10.62 -4.73 -23.15
C HIS A 359 10.79 -3.85 -24.40
N GLY A 360 12.00 -3.76 -24.96
CA GLY A 360 12.29 -2.87 -26.09
C GLY A 360 12.11 -1.39 -25.74
N ILE A 361 12.40 -1.01 -24.50
CA ILE A 361 12.37 0.39 -24.02
C ILE A 361 13.81 0.84 -23.71
N SER A 362 14.04 2.12 -23.42
CA SER A 362 15.37 2.57 -22.98
C SER A 362 15.51 2.56 -21.46
N ALA A 363 16.72 2.35 -20.96
CA ALA A 363 17.00 2.41 -19.52
C ALA A 363 16.64 3.79 -18.92
N ALA A 364 16.85 4.87 -19.69
CA ALA A 364 16.41 6.21 -19.32
C ALA A 364 14.87 6.30 -19.23
N PHE A 365 14.13 5.71 -20.17
CA PHE A 365 12.66 5.67 -20.13
C PHE A 365 12.18 4.99 -18.86
N ALA A 366 12.73 3.80 -18.54
CA ALA A 366 12.39 3.06 -17.32
C ALA A 366 12.74 3.86 -16.06
N GLN A 367 13.94 4.46 -16.00
CA GLN A 367 14.37 5.30 -14.88
C GLN A 367 13.43 6.47 -14.63
N HIS A 368 13.01 7.18 -15.69
CA HIS A 368 12.10 8.30 -15.55
C HIS A 368 10.70 7.85 -15.12
N GLY A 369 10.22 6.69 -15.57
CA GLY A 369 8.96 6.11 -15.10
C GLY A 369 9.02 5.74 -13.62
N VAL A 370 10.11 5.10 -13.18
CA VAL A 370 10.34 4.82 -11.75
C VAL A 370 10.36 6.11 -10.94
N ARG A 371 11.09 7.15 -11.38
CA ARG A 371 11.09 8.44 -10.68
C ARG A 371 9.71 9.06 -10.58
N GLU A 372 8.92 9.00 -11.65
CA GLU A 372 7.54 9.50 -11.63
C GLU A 372 6.69 8.75 -10.61
N LEU A 373 6.77 7.41 -10.55
CA LEU A 373 6.01 6.62 -9.58
C LEU A 373 6.44 6.91 -8.14
N ARG A 374 7.75 7.10 -7.88
CA ARG A 374 8.24 7.56 -6.58
C ARG A 374 7.65 8.91 -6.20
N ARG A 375 7.71 9.90 -7.12
CA ARG A 375 7.15 11.24 -6.88
C ARG A 375 5.68 11.20 -6.50
N GLN A 376 4.93 10.30 -7.13
CA GLN A 376 3.51 10.05 -6.87
C GLN A 376 3.28 9.13 -5.68
N ASN A 377 4.28 8.81 -4.85
CA ASN A 377 4.20 7.85 -3.75
C ASN A 377 3.56 6.49 -4.14
N LEU A 378 3.79 6.05 -5.38
CA LEU A 378 3.31 4.78 -5.91
C LEU A 378 4.40 3.70 -5.96
N MET A 379 5.66 4.05 -5.73
CA MET A 379 6.77 3.11 -5.77
C MET A 379 7.86 3.52 -4.79
N ASP A 380 8.40 2.56 -4.03
CA ASP A 380 9.66 2.71 -3.30
C ASP A 380 10.78 1.98 -4.06
N VAL A 381 12.00 2.52 -3.96
CA VAL A 381 13.20 1.99 -4.60
C VAL A 381 14.34 1.94 -3.61
N GLN A 382 14.82 0.73 -3.40
CA GLN A 382 15.95 0.46 -2.53
C GLN A 382 17.10 -0.01 -3.40
N ALA A 383 18.11 0.83 -3.47
CA ALA A 383 19.34 0.48 -4.14
C ALA A 383 20.27 -0.20 -3.14
N ASP A 384 20.99 -1.22 -3.61
CA ASP A 384 21.92 -1.97 -2.78
C ASP A 384 23.06 -1.08 -2.23
N VAL A 385 23.47 -1.34 -0.99
CA VAL A 385 24.49 -0.58 -0.27
C VAL A 385 25.86 -1.10 -0.70
N LEU A 386 26.44 -0.50 -1.73
CA LEU A 386 27.81 -0.82 -2.15
C LEU A 386 28.85 -0.43 -1.08
N ALA A 387 29.81 -1.33 -0.84
CA ALA A 387 31.09 -0.97 -0.25
C ALA A 387 31.92 -0.09 -1.22
N PRO A 388 32.75 0.85 -0.72
CA PRO A 388 33.59 1.69 -1.58
C PRO A 388 34.50 0.84 -2.49
N GLY A 389 34.49 1.10 -3.81
CA GLY A 389 35.41 0.48 -4.78
C GLY A 389 34.81 -0.59 -5.70
N GLN A 390 33.56 -1.03 -5.47
CA GLN A 390 32.91 -2.07 -6.28
C GLN A 390 31.70 -1.57 -7.08
N TYR A 391 31.83 -0.40 -7.73
CA TYR A 391 30.73 0.22 -8.51
C TYR A 391 30.21 -0.64 -9.67
N HIS A 392 31.01 -1.57 -10.19
CA HIS A 392 30.67 -2.46 -11.30
C HIS A 392 29.92 -3.74 -10.88
N GLN A 393 29.79 -4.02 -9.57
CA GLN A 393 29.13 -5.22 -9.02
C GLN A 393 27.80 -4.87 -8.33
N ARG A 394 27.05 -3.89 -8.85
CA ARG A 394 25.73 -3.59 -8.27
C ARG A 394 24.76 -4.73 -8.50
N ASP A 395 24.21 -5.23 -7.40
CA ASP A 395 22.96 -5.98 -7.44
C ASP A 395 21.82 -5.09 -7.98
N ALA A 396 20.83 -5.74 -8.57
CA ALA A 396 19.66 -5.08 -9.12
C ALA A 396 18.94 -4.24 -8.04
N ASN A 397 18.44 -3.07 -8.42
CA ASN A 397 17.57 -2.28 -7.54
C ASN A 397 16.36 -3.13 -7.11
N ARG A 398 15.92 -2.94 -5.88
CA ARG A 398 14.73 -3.57 -5.31
C ARG A 398 13.59 -2.55 -5.37
N TYR A 399 12.49 -2.96 -5.96
CA TYR A 399 11.32 -2.14 -6.24
C TYR A 399 10.14 -2.66 -5.44
N ILE A 400 9.35 -1.73 -4.94
CA ILE A 400 8.15 -2.02 -4.16
C ILE A 400 7.06 -1.14 -4.75
N LEU A 401 6.04 -1.74 -5.34
CA LEU A 401 4.89 -0.98 -5.84
C LEU A 401 3.91 -0.80 -4.70
N ARG A 402 3.57 0.45 -4.38
CA ARG A 402 2.60 0.78 -3.33
C ARG A 402 1.18 0.60 -3.86
N ALA A 403 0.23 0.44 -2.93
CA ALA A 403 -1.18 0.51 -3.26
C ALA A 403 -1.51 1.86 -3.91
N LEU A 404 -2.46 1.88 -4.83
CA LEU A 404 -3.01 3.14 -5.31
C LEU A 404 -3.74 3.84 -4.15
N TYR A 405 -3.83 5.16 -4.24
CA TYR A 405 -4.61 5.99 -3.31
C TYR A 405 -5.42 7.02 -4.09
N ASP A 406 -6.39 7.66 -3.44
CA ASP A 406 -7.13 8.78 -4.00
C ASP A 406 -6.30 10.08 -3.89
N PRO A 407 -5.88 10.72 -5.00
CA PRO A 407 -5.15 11.98 -4.95
C PRO A 407 -5.87 13.10 -4.20
N ALA A 408 -7.21 13.06 -4.09
CA ALA A 408 -7.98 14.02 -3.30
C ALA A 408 -7.62 13.94 -1.80
N VAL A 409 -7.41 12.73 -1.27
CA VAL A 409 -7.02 12.53 0.14
C VAL A 409 -5.66 13.15 0.42
N VAL A 410 -4.68 12.95 -0.47
CA VAL A 410 -3.35 13.58 -0.32
C VAL A 410 -3.45 15.12 -0.44
N ALA A 411 -4.31 15.63 -1.32
CA ALA A 411 -4.53 17.08 -1.43
C ALA A 411 -5.15 17.67 -0.14
N GLU A 412 -6.11 16.98 0.47
CA GLU A 412 -6.69 17.34 1.77
C GLU A 412 -5.64 17.31 2.88
N GLN A 413 -4.83 16.26 2.94
CA GLN A 413 -3.71 16.13 3.90
C GLN A 413 -2.66 17.24 3.73
N LEU A 414 -2.36 17.65 2.50
CA LEU A 414 -1.46 18.78 2.26
C LEU A 414 -2.09 20.11 2.67
N ALA A 415 -3.37 20.34 2.37
CA ALA A 415 -4.07 21.56 2.78
C ALA A 415 -4.15 21.68 4.31
N ALA A 416 -4.40 20.56 4.98
CA ALA A 416 -4.33 20.41 6.43
C ALA A 416 -2.96 20.80 6.99
N LEU A 417 -1.89 20.28 6.39
CA LEU A 417 -0.53 20.61 6.76
C LEU A 417 -0.22 22.10 6.54
N GLU A 418 -0.71 22.69 5.43
CA GLU A 418 -0.57 24.11 5.12
C GLU A 418 -1.27 25.01 6.14
N ALA A 419 -2.44 24.59 6.64
CA ALA A 419 -3.15 25.29 7.69
C ALA A 419 -2.39 25.29 9.03
N ARG A 420 -1.70 24.18 9.36
CA ARG A 420 -0.95 23.99 10.61
C ARG A 420 0.40 24.70 10.62
N HIS A 421 1.20 24.54 9.56
CA HIS A 421 2.59 25.02 9.53
C HIS A 421 2.80 26.25 8.64
N GLY A 422 1.75 26.71 7.97
CA GLY A 422 1.79 27.78 6.99
C GLY A 422 2.20 27.29 5.61
N ARG A 423 1.47 27.78 4.59
CA ARG A 423 1.64 27.42 3.18
C ARG A 423 3.08 27.50 2.67
N LYS A 424 3.83 28.54 3.04
CA LYS A 424 5.24 28.70 2.60
C LYS A 424 6.15 27.60 3.15
N THR A 425 5.97 27.23 4.41
CA THR A 425 6.74 26.19 5.09
C THR A 425 6.52 24.83 4.42
N VAL A 426 5.25 24.49 4.18
CA VAL A 426 4.89 23.23 3.52
C VAL A 426 5.40 23.16 2.09
N GLN A 427 5.25 24.23 1.31
CA GLN A 427 5.77 24.29 -0.06
C GLN A 427 7.30 24.14 -0.11
N GLN A 428 8.00 24.70 0.87
CA GLN A 428 9.45 24.56 0.98
C GLN A 428 9.86 23.12 1.33
N ALA A 429 9.20 22.50 2.32
CA ALA A 429 9.44 21.11 2.68
C ALA A 429 9.09 20.14 1.53
N ALA A 430 8.00 20.40 0.80
CA ALA A 430 7.63 19.66 -0.41
C ALA A 430 8.69 19.81 -1.51
N ALA A 431 9.27 21.00 -1.68
CA ALA A 431 10.39 21.19 -2.60
C ALA A 431 11.66 20.42 -2.17
N TYR A 432 11.90 20.26 -0.87
CA TYR A 432 12.97 19.40 -0.35
C TYR A 432 12.69 17.91 -0.61
N ALA A 433 11.47 17.45 -0.36
CA ALA A 433 11.04 16.08 -0.66
C ALA A 433 11.10 15.78 -2.18
N ALA A 434 10.75 16.77 -3.02
CA ALA A 434 10.82 16.66 -4.48
C ALA A 434 12.24 16.35 -5.00
N LEU A 435 13.29 16.78 -4.28
CA LEU A 435 14.68 16.49 -4.67
C LEU A 435 15.01 15.00 -4.55
N VAL A 436 14.37 14.30 -3.64
CA VAL A 436 14.51 12.84 -3.44
C VAL A 436 13.35 12.05 -4.05
N TYR A 437 12.50 12.70 -4.85
CA TYR A 437 11.35 12.12 -5.55
C TYR A 437 10.22 11.66 -4.63
N GLU A 438 9.97 12.36 -3.52
CA GLU A 438 8.91 12.01 -2.55
C GLU A 438 7.95 13.20 -2.31
N ASP A 439 7.67 14.00 -3.34
CA ASP A 439 6.86 15.23 -3.21
C ASP A 439 5.37 15.02 -2.94
N HIS A 440 4.86 13.79 -3.04
CA HIS A 440 3.49 13.43 -2.62
C HIS A 440 3.48 12.51 -1.39
N ASP A 441 4.61 12.35 -0.70
CA ASP A 441 4.67 11.70 0.61
C ASP A 441 4.47 12.75 1.70
N VAL A 442 3.23 12.89 2.18
CA VAL A 442 2.86 13.88 3.22
C VAL A 442 3.67 13.66 4.50
N GLY A 443 3.91 12.40 4.89
CA GLY A 443 4.69 12.07 6.08
C GLY A 443 6.14 12.51 5.96
N ALA A 444 6.75 12.33 4.78
CA ALA A 444 8.09 12.84 4.49
C ALA A 444 8.15 14.37 4.58
N ILE A 445 7.16 15.07 4.01
CA ILE A 445 7.09 16.53 4.02
C ILE A 445 6.98 17.04 5.47
N GLU A 446 6.05 16.50 6.24
CA GLU A 446 5.86 16.88 7.64
C GLU A 446 7.12 16.57 8.47
N ARG A 447 7.77 15.42 8.27
CA ARG A 447 9.03 15.09 8.94
C ARG A 447 10.13 16.11 8.64
N LEU A 448 10.24 16.60 7.41
CA LEU A 448 11.20 17.64 7.05
C LEU A 448 10.89 18.97 7.74
N ILE A 449 9.61 19.34 7.90
CA ILE A 449 9.19 20.52 8.67
C ILE A 449 9.65 20.37 10.13
N MET A 450 9.39 19.22 10.76
CA MET A 450 9.79 18.95 12.14
C MET A 450 11.32 19.03 12.33
N LEU A 451 12.08 18.46 11.40
CA LEU A 451 13.54 18.50 11.43
C LEU A 451 14.07 19.93 11.28
N GLU A 452 13.43 20.75 10.45
CA GLU A 452 13.78 22.16 10.30
C GLU A 452 13.49 22.96 11.58
N THR A 453 12.37 22.68 12.26
CA THR A 453 12.08 23.25 13.59
C THR A 453 13.12 22.82 14.63
N GLN A 454 13.56 21.56 14.60
CA GLN A 454 14.47 21.01 15.60
C GLN A 454 15.93 21.46 15.42
N TYR A 455 16.45 21.39 14.19
CA TYR A 455 17.87 21.61 13.88
C TYR A 455 18.15 22.95 13.19
N GLY A 456 17.09 23.69 12.83
CA GLY A 456 17.18 24.98 12.17
C GLY A 456 17.36 24.88 10.64
N PRO A 457 16.97 25.95 9.92
CA PRO A 457 16.91 25.96 8.46
C PRO A 457 18.28 25.91 7.78
N ALA A 458 19.35 26.30 8.47
CA ALA A 458 20.70 26.25 7.92
C ALA A 458 21.18 24.80 7.72
N ILE A 459 20.91 23.92 8.68
CA ILE A 459 21.31 22.50 8.66
C ILE A 459 20.52 21.76 7.58
N VAL A 460 19.19 21.94 7.55
CA VAL A 460 18.33 21.32 6.53
C VAL A 460 18.76 21.75 5.14
N ARG A 461 18.97 23.04 4.89
CA ARG A 461 19.46 23.53 3.58
C ARG A 461 20.83 22.98 3.22
N ALA A 462 21.74 22.78 4.17
CA ALA A 462 23.03 22.18 3.91
C ALA A 462 22.91 20.71 3.47
N ALA A 463 22.11 19.91 4.19
CA ALA A 463 21.83 18.52 3.83
C ALA A 463 21.15 18.42 2.46
N VAL A 464 20.14 19.26 2.22
CA VAL A 464 19.43 19.36 0.95
C VAL A 464 20.37 19.70 -0.20
N ARG A 465 21.29 20.66 -0.05
CA ARG A 465 22.31 20.97 -1.07
C ARG A 465 23.24 19.80 -1.33
N LYS A 466 23.71 19.12 -0.28
CA LYS A 466 24.58 17.94 -0.38
C LYS A 466 23.94 16.84 -1.22
N ILE A 467 22.65 16.57 -0.99
CA ILE A 467 21.91 15.54 -1.74
C ILE A 467 21.51 16.03 -3.13
N GLY A 468 21.14 17.30 -3.27
CA GLY A 468 20.82 17.91 -4.56
C GLY A 468 21.96 17.87 -5.58
N ALA A 469 23.21 17.92 -5.10
CA ALA A 469 24.41 17.77 -5.93
C ALA A 469 24.62 16.34 -6.46
N MET A 470 23.93 15.34 -5.90
CA MET A 470 24.05 13.95 -6.37
C MET A 470 23.35 13.76 -7.71
N HIS A 471 23.94 12.93 -8.58
CA HIS A 471 23.28 12.50 -9.82
C HIS A 471 21.88 11.93 -9.53
N GLY A 472 20.90 12.16 -10.41
CA GLY A 472 19.50 11.72 -10.17
C GLY A 472 19.31 10.20 -10.07
N SER A 473 20.33 9.42 -10.44
CA SER A 473 20.36 7.96 -10.28
C SER A 473 21.11 7.50 -9.04
N ASN A 474 21.57 8.42 -8.19
CA ASN A 474 22.33 8.09 -7.01
C ASN A 474 21.43 7.33 -6.01
N PRO A 475 21.86 6.15 -5.51
CA PRO A 475 21.09 5.34 -4.56
C PRO A 475 20.79 6.07 -3.25
N LYS A 476 21.60 7.05 -2.87
CA LYS A 476 21.46 7.85 -1.65
C LYS A 476 20.45 8.99 -1.82
N ARG A 477 19.84 9.12 -3.00
CA ARG A 477 18.82 10.13 -3.28
C ARG A 477 17.44 9.60 -2.86
N THR A 478 17.31 9.36 -1.56
CA THR A 478 16.11 8.88 -0.86
C THR A 478 15.80 9.75 0.33
N ILE A 479 14.54 9.73 0.78
CA ILE A 479 14.10 10.48 1.96
C ILE A 479 14.80 10.00 3.23
N ALA A 480 14.98 8.68 3.41
CA ALA A 480 15.66 8.12 4.57
C ALA A 480 17.10 8.63 4.71
N TYR A 481 17.85 8.70 3.60
CA TYR A 481 19.21 9.23 3.61
C TYR A 481 19.25 10.74 3.86
N LEU A 482 18.27 11.50 3.35
CA LEU A 482 18.12 12.93 3.64
C LEU A 482 17.87 13.17 5.13
N ILE A 483 16.91 12.46 5.72
CA ILE A 483 16.62 12.53 7.15
C ILE A 483 17.87 12.20 7.97
N SER A 484 18.52 11.06 7.69
CA SER A 484 19.74 10.64 8.40
C SER A 484 20.86 11.68 8.26
N THR A 485 21.01 12.30 7.09
CA THR A 485 22.01 13.37 6.87
C THR A 485 21.70 14.62 7.69
N ILE A 486 20.43 15.03 7.77
CA ILE A 486 20.01 16.18 8.57
C ILE A 486 20.28 15.91 10.06
N GLU A 487 19.90 14.73 10.55
CA GLU A 487 20.07 14.34 11.94
C GLU A 487 21.54 14.23 12.34
N GLY A 488 22.39 13.64 11.48
CA GLY A 488 23.85 13.59 11.72
C GLY A 488 24.47 14.98 11.80
N MET A 489 24.21 15.83 10.81
CA MET A 489 24.68 17.23 10.81
C MET A 489 24.16 18.01 12.03
N GLY A 490 22.93 17.74 12.46
CA GLY A 490 22.30 18.33 13.64
C GLY A 490 22.94 17.90 14.96
N ARG A 491 23.49 16.69 15.02
CA ARG A 491 24.24 16.16 16.18
C ARG A 491 25.74 16.49 16.15
N GLY A 492 26.25 17.01 15.04
CA GLY A 492 27.68 17.29 14.85
C GLY A 492 28.50 16.08 14.40
N GLU A 493 27.85 15.06 13.83
CA GLU A 493 28.43 13.86 13.18
C GLU A 493 28.59 14.08 11.66
#